data_AF-A0A1T5BSE3-F1
#
_entry.id   AF-A0A1T5BSE3-F1
#
_cell.length_a   1.000
_cell.length_b   1.000
_cell.length_c   1.000
_cell.angle_alpha   90.00
_cell.angle_beta   90.00
_cell.angle_gamma   90.00
#
_symmetry.space_group_name_H-M   'P 1'
#
loop_
_entity.id
_entity.type
_entity.pdbx_description
1 polymer ?
#
loop_
_entity_poly.entity_id
_entity_poly.type
_entity_poly.pdbx_seq_one_letter_code
_entity_poly.pdbx_strand_id
1 'polypeptide(L)'
;MLNKQEVFDLVLNHLRQQGRPALRIHGLCAYRAPDGAKCAIGALIADEYYDPGMEGFGVTDKFNKGRTSPVINALRRSGWAVETEQDFDFLHHLQTFLHDRPSAEDAFMVEVERAATEIAATYGLTYVAPGSPQ
;
A
#
# COMPACT_ATOMS: atom_id res chain seq x y z
N MET A 1 15.32 -3.96 7.93
CA MET A 1 14.03 -3.24 7.90
C MET A 1 14.10 -2.27 6.76
N LEU A 2 13.03 -2.14 5.98
CA LEU A 2 12.90 -1.15 4.92
C LEU A 2 12.84 0.26 5.53
N ASN A 3 13.18 1.27 4.74
CA ASN A 3 12.92 2.68 5.02
C ASN A 3 11.72 3.20 4.18
N LYS A 4 11.29 4.45 4.40
CA LYS A 4 10.12 5.03 3.68
C LYS A 4 10.32 5.13 2.16
N GLN A 5 11.54 5.38 1.69
CA GLN A 5 11.85 5.40 0.26
C GLN A 5 11.68 4.00 -0.34
N GLU A 6 12.25 2.97 0.29
CA GLU A 6 12.15 1.59 -0.20
C GLU A 6 10.70 1.08 -0.19
N VAL A 7 9.92 1.43 0.84
CA VAL A 7 8.48 1.13 0.90
C VAL A 7 7.71 1.83 -0.21
N PHE A 8 7.98 3.11 -0.43
CA PHE A 8 7.37 3.88 -1.53
C PHE A 8 7.67 3.27 -2.89
N ASP A 9 8.95 2.97 -3.16
CA ASP A 9 9.39 2.41 -4.44
C ASP A 9 8.79 1.02 -4.68
N LEU A 10 8.71 0.17 -3.63
CA LEU A 10 8.10 -1.14 -3.72
C LEU A 10 6.62 -1.04 -4.10
N VAL A 11 5.86 -0.20 -3.40
CA VAL A 11 4.42 0.00 -3.67
C VAL A 11 4.20 0.57 -5.06
N LEU A 12 4.93 1.62 -5.43
CA LEU A 12 4.76 2.27 -6.72
C LEU A 12 5.10 1.32 -7.88
N ASN A 13 6.20 0.58 -7.78
CA ASN A 13 6.58 -0.40 -8.79
C ASN A 13 5.58 -1.56 -8.88
N HIS A 14 5.06 -2.04 -7.74
CA HIS A 14 4.00 -3.05 -7.72
C HIS A 14 2.76 -2.55 -8.46
N LEU A 15 2.28 -1.34 -8.16
CA LEU A 15 1.09 -0.78 -8.80
C LEU A 15 1.29 -0.53 -10.30
N ARG A 16 2.49 -0.08 -10.71
CA ARG A 16 2.86 0.02 -12.13
C ARG A 16 2.79 -1.30 -12.87
N GLN A 17 3.28 -2.38 -12.25
CA GLN A 17 3.23 -3.72 -12.83
C GLN A 17 1.81 -4.28 -12.87
N GLN A 18 1.02 -4.01 -11.83
CA GLN A 18 -0.35 -4.50 -11.72
C GLN A 18 -1.32 -3.73 -12.63
N GLY A 19 -1.13 -2.42 -12.80
CA GLY A 19 -1.87 -1.55 -13.71
C GLY A 19 -3.33 -1.28 -13.31
N ARG A 20 -3.83 -1.86 -12.22
CA ARG A 20 -5.23 -1.79 -11.79
C ARG A 20 -5.36 -1.92 -10.25
N PRO A 21 -6.47 -1.47 -9.65
CA PRO A 21 -6.72 -1.65 -8.23
C PRO A 21 -7.06 -3.11 -7.89
N ALA A 22 -6.79 -3.51 -6.65
CA ALA A 22 -7.19 -4.77 -6.06
C ALA A 22 -8.44 -4.59 -5.19
N LEU A 23 -9.57 -5.12 -5.66
CA LEU A 23 -10.88 -4.93 -5.04
C LEU A 23 -11.53 -6.28 -4.70
N ARG A 24 -12.31 -6.30 -3.61
CA ARG A 24 -13.24 -7.38 -3.25
C ARG A 24 -14.57 -7.21 -4.00
N ILE A 25 -15.44 -8.21 -3.87
CA ILE A 25 -16.85 -8.10 -4.24
C ILE A 25 -17.42 -6.88 -3.49
N HIS A 26 -18.07 -5.96 -4.22
CA HIS A 26 -18.56 -4.64 -3.78
C HIS A 26 -17.55 -3.46 -3.81
N GLY A 27 -16.37 -3.63 -4.42
CA GLY A 27 -15.45 -2.51 -4.65
C GLY A 27 -14.67 -2.05 -3.42
N LEU A 28 -14.67 -2.84 -2.35
CA LEU A 28 -13.84 -2.59 -1.17
C LEU A 28 -12.39 -2.99 -1.47
N CYS A 29 -11.42 -2.25 -0.92
CA CYS A 29 -10.00 -2.63 -1.00
C CYS A 29 -9.75 -4.06 -0.50
N ALA A 30 -8.87 -4.79 -1.21
CA ALA A 30 -8.39 -6.11 -0.83
C ALA A 30 -6.88 -6.09 -0.64
N TYR A 31 -6.36 -6.60 0.48
CA TYR A 31 -4.92 -6.83 0.61
C TYR A 31 -4.45 -7.84 -0.43
N ARG A 32 -5.24 -8.90 -0.67
CA ARG A 32 -5.13 -9.78 -1.82
C ARG A 32 -6.52 -10.09 -2.38
N ALA A 33 -6.80 -9.62 -3.59
CA ALA A 33 -8.00 -9.95 -4.32
C ALA A 33 -7.99 -11.42 -4.78
N PRO A 34 -9.17 -12.01 -5.08
CA PRO A 34 -9.27 -13.42 -5.49
C PRO A 34 -8.47 -13.79 -6.75
N ASP A 35 -8.19 -12.81 -7.61
CA ASP A 35 -7.41 -12.96 -8.83
C ASP A 35 -5.89 -12.76 -8.61
N GLY A 36 -5.47 -12.57 -7.36
CA GLY A 36 -4.08 -12.37 -6.97
C GLY A 36 -3.60 -10.92 -6.99
N ALA A 37 -4.41 -9.96 -7.43
CA ALA A 37 -4.05 -8.55 -7.33
C ALA A 37 -3.92 -8.13 -5.86
N LYS A 38 -3.01 -7.22 -5.56
CA LYS A 38 -2.78 -6.68 -4.21
C LYS A 38 -2.93 -5.17 -4.19
N CYS A 39 -3.49 -4.64 -3.12
CA CYS A 39 -3.51 -3.19 -2.92
C CYS A 39 -2.12 -2.66 -2.55
N ALA A 40 -2.01 -1.34 -2.33
CA ALA A 40 -0.75 -0.71 -1.93
C ALA A 40 -0.15 -1.36 -0.67
N ILE A 41 -0.96 -1.60 0.36
CA ILE A 41 -0.47 -2.23 1.60
C ILE A 41 -0.26 -3.73 1.41
N GLY A 42 -1.12 -4.37 0.62
CA GLY A 42 -0.97 -5.79 0.28
C GLY A 42 0.35 -6.09 -0.42
N ALA A 43 0.83 -5.17 -1.26
CA ALA A 43 2.13 -5.26 -1.94
C ALA A 43 3.31 -5.38 -0.95
N LEU A 44 3.20 -4.75 0.23
CA LEU A 44 4.21 -4.80 1.28
C LEU A 44 4.16 -6.07 2.13
N ILE A 45 3.11 -6.88 1.99
CA ILE A 45 2.94 -8.11 2.75
C ILE A 45 3.48 -9.28 1.92
N ALA A 46 4.55 -9.90 2.40
CA ALA A 46 5.10 -11.10 1.80
C ALA A 46 4.06 -12.24 1.81
N ASP A 47 4.10 -13.09 0.79
CA ASP A 47 3.06 -14.10 0.56
C ASP A 47 2.90 -15.07 1.71
N GLU A 48 4.00 -15.45 2.35
CA GLU A 48 4.05 -16.33 3.52
C GLU A 48 3.46 -15.69 4.81
N TYR A 49 3.24 -14.37 4.81
CA TYR A 49 2.70 -13.61 5.94
C TYR A 49 1.30 -13.07 5.69
N TYR A 50 0.77 -13.26 4.48
CA TYR A 50 -0.61 -13.00 4.17
C TYR A 50 -1.53 -14.02 4.84
N ASP A 51 -2.61 -13.54 5.46
CA ASP A 51 -3.67 -14.36 6.05
C ASP A 51 -5.02 -13.77 5.62
N PRO A 52 -5.91 -14.54 4.97
CA PRO A 52 -7.23 -14.03 4.55
C PRO A 52 -8.07 -13.42 5.69
N GLY A 53 -7.82 -13.82 6.94
CA GLY A 53 -8.42 -13.23 8.14
C GLY A 53 -7.97 -11.81 8.45
N MET A 54 -6.99 -11.26 7.73
CA MET A 54 -6.61 -9.83 7.81
C MET A 54 -7.47 -8.93 6.92
N GLU A 55 -8.21 -9.49 5.96
CA GLU A 55 -9.10 -8.72 5.09
C GLU A 55 -10.20 -8.02 5.90
N GLY A 56 -10.39 -6.73 5.65
CA GLY A 56 -11.34 -5.90 6.40
C GLY A 56 -10.78 -5.28 7.69
N PHE A 57 -9.52 -5.55 8.04
CA PHE A 57 -8.82 -4.82 9.11
C PHE A 57 -7.95 -3.71 8.52
N GLY A 58 -8.08 -2.49 9.03
CA GLY A 58 -7.20 -1.38 8.70
C GLY A 58 -5.85 -1.45 9.42
N VAL A 59 -4.83 -0.78 8.85
CA VAL A 59 -3.53 -0.57 9.51
C VAL A 59 -3.72 0.13 10.87
N THR A 60 -4.69 1.04 10.96
CA THR A 60 -5.01 1.85 12.14
C THR A 60 -6.13 1.28 13.01
N ASP A 61 -6.64 0.07 12.74
CA ASP A 61 -7.75 -0.48 13.53
C ASP A 61 -7.34 -0.72 14.99
N LYS A 62 -7.63 0.27 15.83
CA LYS A 62 -7.42 0.28 17.28
C LYS A 62 -8.35 -0.69 18.02
N PHE A 63 -9.18 -1.44 17.30
CA PHE A 63 -10.12 -2.42 17.88
C PHE A 63 -9.42 -3.56 18.64
N ASN A 64 -8.14 -3.78 18.41
CA ASN A 64 -7.35 -4.67 19.25
C ASN A 64 -6.76 -3.92 20.45
N LYS A 65 -7.64 -3.52 21.39
CA LYS A 65 -7.25 -3.12 22.76
C LYS A 65 -6.51 -4.31 23.43
N GLY A 66 -5.20 -4.42 23.19
CA GLY A 66 -4.32 -5.43 23.78
C GLY A 66 -3.74 -6.50 22.83
N ARG A 67 -4.03 -6.50 21.52
CA ARG A 67 -3.38 -7.39 20.55
C ARG A 67 -2.71 -6.58 19.43
N THR A 68 -1.54 -7.03 18.97
CA THR A 68 -0.90 -6.45 17.78
C THR A 68 -1.82 -6.68 16.57
N SER A 69 -2.11 -5.63 15.80
CA SER A 69 -2.90 -5.74 14.56
C SER A 69 -2.29 -6.83 13.65
N PRO A 70 -3.10 -7.74 13.07
CA PRO A 70 -2.58 -8.79 12.19
C PRO A 70 -1.85 -8.20 10.98
N VAL A 71 -2.33 -7.06 10.47
CA VAL A 71 -1.70 -6.31 9.37
C VAL A 71 -0.35 -5.75 9.80
N ILE A 72 -0.26 -5.13 10.98
CA ILE A 72 1.02 -4.61 11.51
C ILE A 72 2.03 -5.73 11.75
N ASN A 73 1.58 -6.89 12.24
CA ASN A 73 2.45 -8.04 12.42
C ASN A 73 2.96 -8.58 11.08
N ALA A 74 2.08 -8.67 10.07
CA ALA A 74 2.46 -9.10 8.73
C ALA A 74 3.47 -8.14 8.08
N LEU A 75 3.25 -6.83 8.18
CA LEU A 75 4.20 -5.80 7.71
C LEU A 75 5.56 -5.92 8.41
N ARG A 76 5.57 -6.07 9.74
CA ARG A 76 6.81 -6.23 10.51
C ARG A 76 7.60 -7.46 10.06
N ARG A 77 6.92 -8.60 9.85
CA ARG A 77 7.53 -9.84 9.35
C ARG A 77 8.01 -9.70 7.90
N SER A 78 7.33 -8.87 7.12
CA SER A 78 7.71 -8.52 5.74
C SER A 78 8.81 -7.46 5.66
N GLY A 79 9.37 -7.04 6.80
CA GLY A 79 10.52 -6.15 6.86
C GLY A 79 10.20 -4.67 7.07
N TRP A 80 8.95 -4.30 7.35
CA TRP A 80 8.56 -2.92 7.67
C TRP A 80 8.00 -2.79 9.09
N ALA A 81 8.73 -2.10 9.96
CA ALA A 81 8.25 -1.79 11.31
C ALA A 81 7.41 -0.49 11.29
N VAL A 82 6.18 -0.58 11.80
CA VAL A 82 5.31 0.59 12.01
C VAL A 82 5.41 0.97 13.49
N GLU A 83 6.05 2.09 13.79
CA GLU A 83 6.40 2.46 15.16
C GLU A 83 5.86 3.83 15.56
N THR A 84 5.71 4.74 14.60
CA THR A 84 5.30 6.13 14.83
C THR A 84 3.96 6.44 14.16
N GLU A 85 3.27 7.47 14.65
CA GLU A 85 2.06 8.00 13.98
C GLU A 85 2.34 8.38 12.52
N GLN A 86 3.54 8.92 12.23
CA GLN A 86 3.94 9.24 10.87
C GLN A 86 4.05 8.00 9.96
N ASP A 87 4.34 6.82 10.51
CA ASP A 87 4.37 5.58 9.71
C ASP A 87 2.96 5.10 9.40
N PHE A 88 2.02 5.28 10.34
CA PHE A 88 0.60 5.04 10.09
C PHE A 88 0.05 5.99 9.02
N ASP A 89 0.35 7.28 9.13
CA ASP A 89 -0.07 8.29 8.14
C ASP A 89 0.52 7.99 6.76
N PHE A 90 1.80 7.61 6.72
CA PHE A 90 2.46 7.24 5.48
C PHE A 90 1.80 6.05 4.79
N LEU A 91 1.54 4.97 5.52
CA LEU A 91 0.83 3.80 4.98
C LEU A 91 -0.60 4.17 4.56
N HIS A 92 -1.30 4.98 5.35
CA HIS A 92 -2.63 5.46 4.99
C HIS A 92 -2.61 6.27 3.68
N HIS A 93 -1.65 7.18 3.50
CA HIS A 93 -1.51 7.95 2.27
C HIS A 93 -1.14 7.10 1.05
N LEU A 94 -0.26 6.09 1.21
CA LEU A 94 0.02 5.15 0.12
C LEU A 94 -1.25 4.43 -0.33
N GLN A 95 -2.03 3.90 0.62
CA GLN A 95 -3.28 3.22 0.33
C GLN A 95 -4.31 4.16 -0.30
N THR A 96 -4.56 5.30 0.33
CA THR A 96 -5.61 6.20 -0.11
C THR A 96 -5.28 6.86 -1.44
N PHE A 97 -4.08 7.40 -1.63
CA PHE A 97 -3.79 8.17 -2.84
C PHE A 97 -3.32 7.33 -4.02
N LEU A 98 -2.63 6.21 -3.80
CA LEU A 98 -2.18 5.34 -4.90
C LEU A 98 -3.16 4.22 -5.24
N HIS A 99 -4.19 3.96 -4.43
CA HIS A 99 -5.07 2.82 -4.67
C HIS A 99 -6.57 3.14 -4.53
N ASP A 100 -7.01 3.78 -3.44
CA ASP A 100 -8.44 3.94 -3.18
C ASP A 100 -9.05 5.18 -3.86
N ARG A 101 -8.28 6.26 -3.99
CA ARG A 101 -8.72 7.50 -4.65
C ARG A 101 -8.84 7.36 -6.17
N PRO A 102 -7.92 6.67 -6.87
CA PRO A 102 -8.06 6.49 -8.30
C PRO A 102 -9.40 5.84 -8.68
N SER A 103 -10.19 6.51 -9.51
CA SER A 103 -11.64 6.25 -9.61
C SER A 103 -12.09 5.48 -10.85
N ALA A 104 -11.26 5.46 -11.90
CA ALA A 104 -11.55 4.78 -13.16
C ALA A 104 -10.37 3.91 -13.58
N GLU A 105 -10.62 2.65 -13.95
CA GLU A 105 -9.58 1.71 -14.38
C GLU A 105 -8.74 2.26 -15.54
N ASP A 106 -9.37 2.90 -16.54
CA ASP A 106 -8.69 3.48 -17.71
C ASP A 106 -7.79 4.68 -17.36
N ALA A 107 -8.01 5.32 -16.21
CA ALA A 107 -7.23 6.47 -15.73
C ALA A 107 -6.35 6.11 -14.53
N PHE A 108 -6.40 4.86 -14.05
CA PHE A 108 -5.82 4.44 -12.77
C PHE A 108 -4.36 4.86 -12.67
N MET A 109 -3.53 4.46 -13.63
CA MET A 109 -2.10 4.77 -13.57
C MET A 109 -1.80 6.25 -13.72
N VAL A 110 -2.60 7.04 -14.45
CA VAL A 110 -2.42 8.49 -14.52
C VAL A 110 -2.62 9.14 -13.15
N GLU A 111 -3.65 8.70 -12.43
CA GLU A 111 -3.95 9.20 -11.08
C GLU A 111 -2.90 8.71 -10.06
N VAL A 112 -2.42 7.47 -10.19
CA VAL A 112 -1.32 6.91 -9.36
C VAL A 112 -0.03 7.72 -9.52
N GLU A 113 0.42 7.99 -10.74
CA GLU A 113 1.68 8.71 -10.97
C GLU A 113 1.61 10.17 -10.47
N ARG A 114 0.44 10.81 -10.63
CA ARG A 114 0.19 12.13 -10.04
C ARG A 114 0.27 12.07 -8.52
N ALA A 115 -0.44 11.13 -7.90
CA ALA A 115 -0.42 10.94 -6.46
C ALA A 115 0.97 10.59 -5.92
N ALA A 116 1.77 9.82 -6.67
CA ALA A 116 3.14 9.46 -6.30
C ALA A 116 4.03 10.70 -6.17
N THR A 117 3.84 11.70 -7.05
CA THR A 117 4.53 13.00 -6.95
C THR A 117 4.13 13.76 -5.68
N GLU A 118 2.82 13.76 -5.34
CA GLU A 118 2.28 14.43 -4.14
C GLU A 118 2.81 13.78 -2.84
N ILE A 119 2.82 12.44 -2.77
CA ILE A 119 3.37 11.68 -1.63
C ILE A 119 4.86 11.93 -1.49
N ALA A 120 5.63 11.86 -2.59
CA ALA A 120 7.07 12.05 -2.53
C ALA A 120 7.44 13.43 -1.98
N ALA A 121 6.74 14.48 -2.43
CA ALA A 121 6.91 15.83 -1.88
C ALA A 121 6.55 15.91 -0.38
N THR A 122 5.46 15.25 0.04
CA THR A 122 4.98 15.27 1.43
C THR A 122 5.97 14.63 2.40
N TYR A 123 6.64 13.56 1.99
CA TYR A 123 7.53 12.78 2.85
C TYR A 123 9.02 12.98 2.55
N GLY A 124 9.38 13.92 1.67
CA GLY A 124 10.78 14.18 1.28
C GLY A 124 11.42 13.00 0.55
N LEU A 125 10.64 12.25 -0.23
CA LEU A 125 11.09 11.10 -1.00
C LEU A 125 11.45 11.50 -2.43
N THR A 126 12.18 10.63 -3.11
CA THR A 126 12.47 10.74 -4.52
C THR A 126 11.41 9.98 -5.31
N TYR A 127 10.77 10.66 -6.26
CA TYR A 127 9.90 10.05 -7.26
C TYR A 127 10.61 9.98 -8.61
N VAL A 128 10.56 8.82 -9.26
CA VAL A 128 11.10 8.59 -10.60
C VAL A 128 9.94 8.33 -11.55
N ALA A 129 9.76 9.19 -12.55
CA ALA A 129 8.68 9.06 -13.52
C ALA A 129 8.88 7.83 -14.42
N PRO A 130 7.79 7.19 -14.90
CA PRO A 130 7.88 6.07 -15.84
C PRO A 130 8.74 6.41 -17.06
N GLY A 131 9.64 5.50 -17.43
CA GLY A 131 10.52 5.68 -18.60
C GLY A 131 11.75 6.57 -18.37
N SER A 132 11.96 7.09 -17.15
CA SER A 132 13.21 7.77 -16.81
C SER A 132 14.38 6.77 -16.73
N PRO A 133 15.60 7.13 -17.16
CA PRO A 133 16.79 6.31 -16.94
C PRO A 133 17.03 6.12 -15.43
N GLN A 134 17.35 4.89 -15.02
CA GLN A 134 17.81 4.56 -13.66
C GLN A 134 19.31 4.86 -13.51
#